data_AF-A0A7C4FRC3-F1
#
_entry.id   AF-A0A7C4FRC3-F1
#
_cell.length_a   1.000
_cell.length_b   1.000
_cell.length_c   1.000
_cell.angle_alpha   90.00
_cell.angle_beta   90.00
_cell.angle_gamma   90.00
#
_symmetry.space_group_name_H-M   'P 1'
#
loop_
_entity.id
_entity.type
_entity.pdbx_description
1 polymer ?
#
loop_
_entity_poly.entity_id
_entity_poly.type
_entity_poly.pdbx_seq_one_letter_code
_entity_poly.pdbx_strand_id
1 'polypeptide(L)'
;MNVQRMARLSLLISLATVLSILENQFVIPIAPWLKLGLANIMTLLALQMYGMSSAITVSCVRALLASIFGSLPMLVFSFSSALTSSIAMGVLYLVSHNKISIIGISVIGAVIHNITQLFVAY
;
A
#
# COMPACT_ATOMS: atom_id res chain seq x y z
N MET A 1 -0.75 21.52 -11.91
CA MET A 1 -1.24 20.68 -10.79
C MET A 1 -2.08 21.59 -9.88
N ASN A 2 -3.37 21.31 -9.68
CA ASN A 2 -4.19 22.15 -8.79
C ASN A 2 -3.76 21.98 -7.33
N VAL A 3 -3.56 23.08 -6.60
CA VAL A 3 -3.12 23.09 -5.20
C VAL A 3 -4.03 22.23 -4.31
N GLN A 4 -5.34 22.28 -4.55
CA GLN A 4 -6.33 21.43 -3.87
C GLN A 4 -6.10 19.92 -4.08
N ARG A 5 -5.64 19.51 -5.28
CA ARG A 5 -5.34 18.11 -5.58
C ARG A 5 -4.10 17.66 -4.81
N MET A 6 -3.07 18.50 -4.74
CA MET A 6 -1.86 18.22 -3.96
C MET A 6 -2.18 18.07 -2.47
N ALA A 7 -2.99 18.98 -1.91
CA ALA A 7 -3.39 18.93 -0.50
C ALA A 7 -4.17 17.64 -0.15
N ARG A 8 -5.07 17.19 -1.03
CA ARG A 8 -5.81 15.93 -0.79
C ARG A 8 -4.91 14.70 -0.89
N LEU A 9 -3.97 14.68 -1.84
CA LEU A 9 -3.01 13.59 -1.96
C LEU A 9 -2.07 13.53 -0.75
N SER A 10 -1.56 14.66 -0.28
CA SER A 10 -0.70 14.69 0.91
C SER A 10 -1.45 14.25 2.17
N LEU A 11 -2.73 14.60 2.30
CA LEU A 11 -3.59 14.07 3.38
C LEU A 11 -3.76 12.55 3.30
N LEU A 12 -4.02 12.00 2.12
CA LEU A 12 -4.11 10.55 1.91
C LEU A 12 -2.80 9.85 2.27
N ILE A 13 -1.67 10.41 1.87
CA ILE A 13 -0.33 9.89 2.18
C ILE A 13 -0.08 9.91 3.69
N SER A 14 -0.41 11.02 4.35
CA SER A 14 -0.26 11.17 5.80
C SER A 14 -1.07 10.10 6.54
N LEU A 15 -2.35 9.96 6.21
CA LEU A 15 -3.23 8.95 6.79
C LEU A 15 -2.73 7.52 6.52
N ALA A 16 -2.30 7.22 5.29
CA ALA A 16 -1.74 5.92 4.93
C ALA A 16 -0.48 5.60 5.74
N THR A 17 0.34 6.61 6.02
CA THR A 17 1.57 6.46 6.83
C THR A 17 1.25 6.22 8.29
N VAL A 18 0.31 6.99 8.87
CA VAL A 18 -0.15 6.79 10.25
C VAL A 18 -0.74 5.38 10.43
N LEU A 19 -1.62 4.94 9.52
CA LEU A 19 -2.18 3.58 9.55
C LEU A 19 -1.08 2.52 9.44
N SER A 20 -0.08 2.74 8.59
CA SER A 20 1.06 1.82 8.43
C SER A 20 1.91 1.71 9.70
N ILE A 21 2.11 2.81 10.42
CA ILE A 21 2.86 2.81 11.69
C ILE A 21 2.05 2.10 12.77
N LEU A 22 0.75 2.41 12.89
CA LEU A 22 -0.15 1.76 13.84
C LEU A 22 -0.24 0.25 13.59
N GLU A 23 -0.38 -0.16 12.34
CA GLU A 23 -0.37 -1.58 11.96
C GLU A 23 0.93 -2.26 12.35
N ASN A 24 2.07 -1.59 12.21
CA ASN A 24 3.36 -2.14 12.60
C ASN A 24 3.53 -2.29 14.11
N GLN A 25 2.77 -1.54 14.91
CA GLN A 25 2.70 -1.71 16.37
C GLN A 25 1.76 -2.87 16.77
N PHE A 26 0.79 -3.20 15.91
CA PHE A 26 -0.06 -4.39 16.06
C PHE A 26 0.72 -5.65 15.64
N VAL A 27 1.58 -6.15 16.54
CA VAL A 27 2.20 -7.46 16.36
C VAL A 27 1.15 -8.53 16.64
N ILE A 28 0.70 -9.21 15.59
CA ILE A 28 -0.23 -10.35 15.72
C ILE A 28 0.57 -11.52 16.31
N PRO A 29 0.23 -12.00 17.51
CA PRO A 29 1.05 -12.97 18.25
C PRO A 29 1.20 -14.32 17.53
N ILE A 30 0.30 -14.64 16.60
CA ILE A 30 0.28 -15.90 15.84
C ILE A 30 1.18 -15.81 14.59
N ALA A 31 1.45 -14.61 14.07
CA ALA A 31 2.24 -14.42 12.86
C ALA A 31 2.87 -13.01 12.84
N PRO A 32 4.09 -12.82 13.38
CA PRO A 32 4.75 -11.51 13.45
C PRO A 32 5.04 -10.90 12.08
N TRP A 33 4.99 -11.70 11.01
CA TRP A 33 5.17 -11.27 9.62
C TRP A 33 3.88 -10.80 8.95
N LEU A 34 2.71 -11.16 9.52
CA LEU A 34 1.41 -10.90 8.93
C LEU A 34 0.99 -9.46 9.23
N LYS A 35 0.78 -8.68 8.16
CA LYS A 35 0.21 -7.34 8.25
C LYS A 35 -1.25 -7.36 7.83
N LEU A 36 -2.09 -6.58 8.50
CA LEU A 36 -3.54 -6.50 8.24
C LEU A 36 -3.86 -5.88 6.87
N GLY A 37 -2.94 -5.13 6.28
CA GLY A 37 -3.14 -4.39 5.04
C GLY A 37 -3.94 -3.09 5.22
N LEU A 38 -4.04 -2.54 6.43
CA LEU A 38 -4.74 -1.28 6.73
C LEU A 38 -4.21 -0.13 5.87
N ALA A 39 -2.88 -0.06 5.74
CA ALA A 39 -2.21 0.90 4.87
C ALA A 39 -2.61 0.76 3.38
N ASN A 40 -2.94 -0.46 2.93
CA ASN A 40 -3.28 -0.73 1.54
C ASN A 40 -4.72 -0.26 1.19
N ILE A 41 -5.60 -0.10 2.18
CA ILE A 41 -6.93 0.50 1.98
C ILE A 41 -6.78 1.94 1.47
N MET A 42 -5.83 2.70 2.01
CA MET A 42 -5.59 4.08 1.60
C MET A 42 -5.00 4.18 0.19
N THR A 43 -4.13 3.24 -0.21
CA THR A 43 -3.63 3.18 -1.60
C THR A 43 -4.75 2.84 -2.58
N LEU A 44 -5.71 2.02 -2.17
CA LEU A 44 -6.91 1.72 -2.96
C LEU A 44 -7.86 2.91 -3.10
N LEU A 45 -8.08 3.66 -2.02
CA LEU A 45 -8.82 4.92 -2.07
C LEU A 45 -8.14 5.91 -3.02
N ALA A 46 -6.81 6.02 -2.98
CA ALA A 46 -6.06 6.84 -3.92
C ALA A 46 -6.20 6.35 -5.37
N LEU A 47 -6.20 5.03 -5.59
CA LEU A 47 -6.44 4.41 -6.90
C LEU A 47 -7.82 4.79 -7.43
N GLN A 48 -8.86 4.69 -6.60
CA GLN A 48 -10.24 4.96 -6.99
C GLN A 48 -10.49 6.46 -7.24
N MET A 49 -9.93 7.34 -6.39
CA MET A 49 -10.19 8.79 -6.48
C MET A 49 -9.31 9.51 -7.51
N TYR A 50 -8.07 9.05 -7.70
CA TYR A 50 -7.07 9.80 -8.47
C TYR A 50 -6.35 8.96 -9.55
N GLY A 51 -6.59 7.65 -9.60
CA GLY A 51 -6.03 6.74 -10.59
C GLY A 51 -4.70 6.10 -10.19
N MET A 52 -4.19 5.25 -11.08
CA MET A 52 -3.02 4.40 -10.84
C MET A 52 -1.76 5.17 -10.46
N SER A 53 -1.43 6.25 -11.17
CA SER A 53 -0.25 7.06 -10.88
C SER A 53 -0.25 7.64 -9.47
N SER A 54 -1.43 7.99 -8.94
CA SER A 54 -1.59 8.49 -7.58
C SER A 54 -1.52 7.38 -6.52
N ALA A 55 -2.03 6.19 -6.82
CA ALA A 55 -1.89 5.03 -5.92
C ALA A 55 -0.43 4.60 -5.75
N ILE A 56 0.32 4.52 -6.86
CA ILE A 56 1.74 4.17 -6.84
C ILE A 56 2.51 5.20 -6.01
N THR A 57 2.30 6.50 -6.26
CA THR A 57 2.97 7.56 -5.49
C THR A 57 2.64 7.49 -4.00
N VAL A 58 1.37 7.26 -3.63
CA VAL A 58 0.99 7.09 -2.22
C VAL A 58 1.70 5.89 -1.59
N SER A 59 1.76 4.76 -2.30
CA SER A 59 2.40 3.55 -1.80
C SER A 59 3.92 3.70 -1.63
N CYS A 60 4.60 4.33 -2.59
CA CYS A 60 6.04 4.58 -2.55
C CYS A 60 6.39 5.56 -1.44
N VAL A 61 5.70 6.71 -1.38
CA VAL A 61 5.98 7.73 -0.37
C VAL A 61 5.71 7.19 1.02
N ARG A 62 4.61 6.44 1.21
CA ARG A 62 4.34 5.73 2.47
C ARG A 62 5.45 4.75 2.84
N ALA A 63 5.91 3.92 1.91
CA ALA A 63 6.96 2.94 2.19
C ALA A 63 8.28 3.62 2.59
N LEU A 64 8.64 4.72 1.92
CA LEU A 64 9.79 5.54 2.28
C LEU A 64 9.63 6.16 3.68
N LEU A 65 8.49 6.78 3.95
CA LEU A 65 8.21 7.40 5.26
C LEU A 65 8.20 6.37 6.39
N ALA A 66 7.54 5.22 6.20
CA ALA A 66 7.52 4.14 7.18
C ALA A 66 8.93 3.58 7.45
N SER A 67 9.79 3.55 6.44
CA SER A 67 11.17 3.11 6.60
C SER A 67 12.03 4.08 7.42
N ILE A 68 11.73 5.38 7.45
CA ILE A 68 12.47 6.35 8.30
C ILE A 68 12.26 6.02 9.78
N PHE A 69 11.09 5.50 10.15
CA PHE A 69 10.77 5.04 11.50
C PHE A 69 11.18 3.58 11.74
N GLY A 70 11.72 2.89 10.74
CA GLY A 70 12.12 1.49 10.77
C GLY A 70 13.63 1.31 10.52
N SER A 71 14.02 0.12 10.08
CA SER A 71 15.40 -0.24 9.77
C SER A 71 15.64 -0.34 8.24
N LEU A 72 16.90 -0.26 7.79
CA LEU A 72 17.27 -0.37 6.36
C LEU A 72 16.73 -1.64 5.66
N PRO A 73 16.72 -2.84 6.29
CA PRO A 73 16.07 -4.02 5.71
C PRO A 73 14.56 -3.84 5.53
N MET A 74 13.91 -3.14 6.47
CA MET A 74 12.48 -2.84 6.43
C MET A 74 12.09 -1.94 5.25
N LEU A 75 13.04 -1.12 4.78
CA LEU A 75 12.93 -0.36 3.53
C LEU A 75 12.77 -1.31 2.35
N VAL A 76 13.70 -2.24 2.18
CA VAL A 76 13.74 -3.16 1.03
C VAL A 76 12.48 -4.01 0.98
N PHE A 77 12.04 -4.53 2.13
CA PHE A 77 10.79 -5.28 2.23
C PHE A 77 9.58 -4.42 1.85
N SER A 78 9.40 -3.26 2.50
CA SER A 78 8.21 -2.44 2.35
C SER A 78 8.14 -1.79 0.96
N PHE A 79 9.29 -1.44 0.38
CA PHE A 79 9.35 -0.82 -0.93
C PHE A 79 9.08 -1.84 -2.04
N SER A 80 9.70 -3.02 -1.98
CA SER A 80 9.48 -4.09 -2.97
C SER A 80 8.04 -4.60 -2.95
N SER A 81 7.47 -4.82 -1.75
CA SER A 81 6.08 -5.27 -1.60
C SER A 81 5.06 -4.19 -1.92
N ALA A 82 5.34 -2.91 -1.64
CA ALA A 82 4.45 -1.81 -2.02
C ALA A 82 4.43 -1.60 -3.53
N LEU A 83 5.59 -1.69 -4.20
CA LEU A 83 5.69 -1.50 -5.64
C LEU A 83 4.95 -2.61 -6.40
N THR A 84 5.21 -3.87 -6.05
CA THR A 84 4.54 -5.03 -6.69
C THR A 84 3.04 -5.04 -6.43
N SER A 85 2.60 -4.74 -5.21
CA SER A 85 1.17 -4.69 -4.88
C SER A 85 0.44 -3.56 -5.61
N SER A 86 1.04 -2.36 -5.66
CA SER A 86 0.47 -1.23 -6.41
C SER A 86 0.37 -1.52 -7.91
N ILE A 87 1.41 -2.12 -8.50
CA ILE A 87 1.38 -2.54 -9.92
C ILE A 87 0.28 -3.57 -10.14
N ALA A 88 0.19 -4.59 -9.30
CA ALA A 88 -0.84 -5.62 -9.41
C ALA A 88 -2.26 -5.05 -9.29
N MET A 89 -2.51 -4.17 -8.32
CA MET A 89 -3.81 -3.52 -8.14
C MET A 89 -4.19 -2.65 -9.35
N GLY A 90 -3.25 -1.92 -9.94
CA GLY A 90 -3.53 -1.13 -11.13
C GLY A 90 -3.76 -1.93 -12.39
N VAL A 91 -2.98 -2.98 -12.61
CA VAL A 91 -3.21 -3.92 -13.72
C VAL A 91 -4.59 -4.56 -13.55
N LEU A 92 -4.94 -5.00 -12.35
CA LEU A 92 -6.27 -5.54 -12.07
C LEU A 92 -7.36 -4.51 -12.32
N TYR A 93 -7.18 -3.26 -11.88
CA TYR A 93 -8.16 -2.21 -12.07
C TYR A 93 -8.39 -1.87 -13.55
N LEU A 94 -7.33 -1.86 -14.36
CA LEU A 94 -7.42 -1.65 -15.82
C LEU A 94 -8.10 -2.82 -16.53
N VAL A 95 -7.68 -4.05 -16.23
CA VAL A 95 -8.14 -5.28 -16.90
C VAL A 95 -9.57 -5.65 -16.48
N SER A 96 -9.95 -5.34 -15.23
CA SER A 96 -11.22 -5.71 -14.65
C SER A 96 -12.41 -5.02 -15.33
N HIS A 97 -12.25 -3.82 -15.91
CA HIS A 97 -13.36 -3.10 -16.57
C HIS A 97 -14.67 -3.13 -15.75
N ASN A 98 -14.60 -2.89 -14.44
CA ASN A 98 -15.72 -2.95 -13.48
C ASN A 98 -16.30 -4.35 -13.16
N LYS A 99 -15.70 -5.44 -13.60
CA LYS A 99 -16.17 -6.82 -13.30
C LYS A 99 -15.81 -7.29 -11.90
N ILE A 100 -14.76 -6.73 -11.29
CA ILE A 100 -14.28 -7.07 -9.96
C ILE A 100 -14.58 -5.92 -9.00
N SER A 101 -15.22 -6.23 -7.87
CA SER A 101 -15.49 -5.27 -6.79
C SER A 101 -14.20 -4.70 -6.19
N ILE A 102 -14.27 -3.48 -5.66
CA ILE A 102 -13.17 -2.81 -4.94
C ILE A 102 -12.58 -3.71 -3.85
N ILE A 103 -13.43 -4.51 -3.18
CA ILE A 103 -13.02 -5.46 -2.16
C ILE A 103 -12.14 -6.56 -2.76
N GLY A 104 -12.47 -7.09 -3.93
CA GLY A 104 -11.69 -8.14 -4.59
C GLY A 104 -10.30 -7.65 -5.01
N ILE A 105 -10.22 -6.41 -5.52
CA ILE A 105 -8.94 -5.77 -5.87
C ILE A 105 -8.08 -5.58 -4.60
N SER A 106 -8.70 -5.25 -3.47
CA SER A 106 -8.04 -5.15 -2.16
C SER A 106 -7.49 -6.47 -1.67
N VAL A 107 -8.30 -7.53 -1.70
CA VAL A 107 -7.89 -8.86 -1.26
C VAL A 107 -6.71 -9.36 -2.09
N ILE A 108 -6.79 -9.23 -3.42
CA ILE A 108 -5.70 -9.65 -4.32
C ILE A 108 -4.45 -8.81 -4.09
N GLY A 109 -4.60 -7.49 -3.93
CA GLY A 109 -3.50 -6.59 -3.58
C GLY A 109 -2.82 -6.96 -2.27
N ALA A 110 -3.60 -7.31 -1.24
CA ALA A 110 -3.11 -7.73 0.07
C ALA A 110 -2.40 -9.10 0.02
N VAL A 111 -2.94 -10.05 -0.75
CA VAL A 111 -2.31 -11.36 -0.96
C VAL A 111 -0.96 -11.20 -1.65
N ILE A 112 -0.90 -10.44 -2.74
CA ILE A 112 0.35 -10.19 -3.47
C ILE A 112 1.34 -9.46 -2.56
N HIS A 113 0.91 -8.44 -1.81
CA HIS A 113 1.79 -7.70 -0.89
C HIS A 113 2.44 -8.62 0.14
N ASN A 114 1.66 -9.51 0.76
CA ASN A 114 2.16 -10.45 1.77
C ASN A 114 3.08 -11.52 1.13
N ILE A 115 2.73 -12.02 -0.06
CA ILE A 115 3.59 -12.97 -0.80
C ILE A 115 4.92 -12.32 -1.12
N THR A 116 4.95 -11.10 -1.67
CA THR A 116 6.23 -10.43 -1.97
C THR A 116 7.02 -10.15 -0.70
N GLN A 117 6.36 -9.78 0.39
CA GLN A 117 7.05 -9.54 1.67
C GLN A 117 7.72 -10.83 2.19
N LEU A 118 7.04 -11.98 2.10
CA LEU A 118 7.60 -13.28 2.44
C LEU A 118 8.73 -13.70 1.51
N PHE A 119 8.57 -13.49 0.20
CA PHE A 119 9.55 -13.90 -0.82
C PHE A 119 10.84 -13.08 -0.77
N VAL A 120 10.78 -11.83 -0.31
CA VAL A 120 11.97 -11.00 -0.13
C VAL A 120 12.63 -11.31 1.23
N ALA A 121 11.83 -11.67 2.24
CA ALA A 121 12.31 -12.00 3.59
C ALA A 121 13.06 -13.33 3.69
N TYR A 122 12.88 -14.22 2.72
CA TYR A 122 13.50 -15.55 2.64
C TYR A 122 14.44 -15.64 1.45
#